data_AF-A0A1G4KFI6-F1
#
_entry.id   AF-A0A1G4KFI6-F1
#
_cell.length_a   1.000
_cell.length_b   1.000
_cell.length_c   1.000
_cell.angle_alpha   90.00
_cell.angle_beta   90.00
_cell.angle_gamma   90.00
#
_symmetry.space_group_name_H-M   'P 1'
#
loop_
_entity.id
_entity.type
_entity.pdbx_description
1 polymer ?
#
loop_
_entity_poly.entity_id
_entity_poly.type
_entity_poly.pdbx_seq_one_letter_code
_entity_poly.pdbx_strand_id
1 'polypeptide(L)'
;MLTAEKKDRKKALRTCVRCRRNKIKCDLQSARPKSCTACEKRRVECVVDYVVPHQRSQELLSIVKSVEEMKKQLQERSDKYETMGNQSKKLLEEDTKNIQVGNRVSKIIKIGDDDFILITLAEDELIINNCTINLKKLEDAMGQFRDLVGCLLNLYSKWEVDQSCVSDSVIDERTSRYSVENLFFNDQLPLLLCLVNFYFDVGGLKYENLFDQLVDDYCVMAIEDDKDGVCFDRRTLSNYIVGETKEESGTHFNGEIFIKKLTLFLFYHIVLYGFDHYMDWFMDRYIKTLENVRKKVNIEKNWEVKWVNFYIKIFDLIKNLNRPVRFEDDCGAFLKVMENDSKLIKEGRVSEGFVKSCLECYKDMVCFTKVGKRRIAFFTMFIAQFVTLNLFVVLNNSDEGREEIKQLRYTGFNGKDVLGGSYEADVIGRKTCLEKGNDNIIDGFDGCVVDERSCLNVVHRRAFERCVRIDEDSDAYSIVFEALSVSGQRRMLESCSCKMVTDLYQRVVVDGMVAKVFEE
;
A
#
# COMPACT_ATOMS: atom_id res chain seq x y z
N MET A 1 -22.50 60.49 28.55
CA MET A 1 -23.43 59.47 29.07
C MET A 1 -22.60 58.40 29.77
N LEU A 2 -22.67 58.37 31.11
CA LEU A 2 -21.86 57.51 31.98
C LEU A 2 -22.38 56.07 31.93
N THR A 3 -21.49 55.12 31.63
CA THR A 3 -21.70 53.68 31.72
C THR A 3 -21.90 53.28 33.18
N ALA A 4 -23.12 52.86 33.52
CA ALA A 4 -23.43 52.32 34.84
C ALA A 4 -22.76 50.94 35.02
N GLU A 5 -21.74 50.87 35.88
CA GLU A 5 -21.16 49.61 36.36
C GLU A 5 -22.25 48.76 37.04
N LYS A 6 -22.71 47.71 36.35
CA LYS A 6 -23.50 46.63 36.94
C LYS A 6 -22.60 45.85 37.91
N LYS A 7 -22.62 46.24 39.18
CA LYS A 7 -21.99 45.49 40.26
C LYS A 7 -22.71 44.14 40.41
N ASP A 8 -22.15 43.09 39.83
CA ASP A 8 -22.67 41.71 39.86
C ASP A 8 -22.88 41.26 41.31
N ARG A 9 -24.14 41.26 41.76
CA ARG A 9 -24.53 40.67 43.05
C ARG A 9 -24.53 39.16 42.90
N LYS A 10 -23.35 38.53 43.00
CA LYS A 10 -23.19 37.07 43.04
C LYS A 10 -24.12 36.50 44.10
N LYS A 11 -25.10 35.68 43.70
CA LYS A 11 -26.09 35.10 44.60
C LYS A 11 -25.43 33.98 45.39
N ALA A 12 -25.15 34.24 46.67
CA ALA A 12 -24.56 33.24 47.55
C ALA A 12 -25.48 32.01 47.70
N LEU A 13 -24.90 30.81 47.68
CA LEU A 13 -25.65 29.57 47.85
C LEU A 13 -26.27 29.47 49.26
N ARG A 14 -27.35 28.69 49.37
CA ARG A 14 -28.11 28.52 50.63
C ARG A 14 -27.40 27.63 51.65
N THR A 15 -26.39 26.87 51.22
CA THR A 15 -25.64 25.92 52.04
C THR A 15 -24.13 26.14 51.89
N CYS A 16 -23.34 25.78 52.91
CA CYS A 16 -21.88 25.90 52.84
C CYS A 16 -21.27 24.74 52.05
N VAL A 17 -20.04 24.93 51.56
CA VAL A 17 -19.32 23.92 50.77
C VAL A 17 -19.24 22.58 51.51
N ARG A 18 -18.88 22.60 52.79
CA ARG A 18 -18.69 21.39 53.60
C ARG A 18 -20.00 20.61 53.76
N CYS A 19 -21.07 21.27 54.17
CA CYS A 19 -22.35 20.60 54.39
C CYS A 19 -22.92 20.05 53.07
N ARG A 20 -22.75 20.77 51.95
CA ARG A 20 -23.15 20.29 50.61
C ARG A 20 -22.38 19.02 50.22
N ARG A 21 -21.04 19.03 50.33
CA ARG A 21 -20.19 17.87 50.01
C ARG A 21 -20.51 16.64 50.84
N ASN A 22 -20.76 16.83 52.15
CA ASN A 22 -21.05 15.73 53.07
C ASN A 22 -22.56 15.39 53.17
N LYS A 23 -23.42 16.03 52.36
CA LYS A 23 -24.88 15.87 52.37
C LYS A 23 -25.52 16.03 53.77
N ILE A 24 -25.02 16.97 54.57
CA ILE A 24 -25.51 17.27 55.93
C ILE A 24 -26.46 18.47 55.90
N LYS A 25 -27.51 18.46 56.72
CA LYS A 25 -28.45 19.60 56.86
C LYS A 25 -27.69 20.87 57.26
N CYS A 26 -27.85 21.92 56.46
CA CYS A 26 -27.14 23.18 56.59
C CYS A 26 -28.13 24.33 56.76
N ASP A 27 -27.96 25.10 57.83
CA ASP A 27 -28.77 26.26 58.18
C ASP A 27 -28.04 27.59 57.93
N LEU A 28 -27.03 27.57 57.06
CA LEU A 28 -26.20 28.74 56.76
C LEU A 28 -27.02 29.96 56.30
N GLN A 29 -28.07 29.74 55.51
CA GLN A 29 -28.89 30.84 55.00
C GLN A 29 -29.54 31.66 56.13
N SER A 30 -29.98 30.99 57.20
CA SER A 30 -30.58 31.62 58.39
C SER A 30 -29.54 32.06 59.42
N ALA A 31 -28.38 31.39 59.49
CA ALA A 31 -27.33 31.68 60.48
C ALA A 31 -26.43 32.86 60.09
N ARG A 32 -26.53 33.39 58.86
CA ARG A 32 -25.70 34.51 58.40
C ARG A 32 -25.81 35.73 59.31
N PRO A 33 -24.69 36.41 59.62
CA PRO A 33 -23.35 36.27 59.02
C PRO A 33 -22.47 35.16 59.63
N LYS A 34 -22.97 34.39 60.59
CA LYS A 34 -22.19 33.36 61.30
C LYS A 34 -22.09 32.04 60.51
N SER A 35 -21.16 31.19 60.94
CA SER A 35 -21.05 29.80 60.48
C SER A 35 -22.35 29.03 60.70
N CYS A 36 -22.65 28.04 59.86
CA CYS A 36 -23.79 27.15 60.11
C CYS A 36 -23.56 26.30 61.37
N THR A 37 -24.64 25.89 62.02
CA THR A 37 -24.60 25.15 63.30
C THR A 37 -23.76 23.88 63.21
N ALA A 38 -23.80 23.19 62.05
CA ALA A 38 -23.04 21.97 61.82
C ALA A 38 -21.52 22.21 61.70
N CYS A 39 -21.10 23.34 61.13
CA CYS A 39 -19.68 23.69 61.02
C CYS A 39 -19.14 24.25 62.34
N GLU A 40 -19.94 25.07 63.02
CA GLU A 40 -19.60 25.66 64.32
C GLU A 40 -19.39 24.58 65.40
N LYS A 41 -20.32 23.62 65.54
CA LYS A 41 -20.18 22.49 66.49
C LYS A 41 -18.91 21.68 66.29
N ARG A 42 -18.43 21.59 65.05
CA ARG A 42 -17.21 20.84 64.68
C ARG A 42 -15.96 21.74 64.62
N ARG A 43 -16.08 23.03 64.98
CA ARG A 43 -15.01 24.03 64.96
C ARG A 43 -14.23 24.05 63.64
N VAL A 44 -14.94 23.98 62.52
CA VAL A 44 -14.32 24.15 61.20
C VAL A 44 -14.81 25.43 60.53
N GLU A 45 -14.03 25.90 59.57
CA GLU A 45 -14.39 27.04 58.74
C GLU A 45 -15.62 26.75 57.85
N CYS A 46 -16.55 27.70 57.82
CA CYS A 46 -17.81 27.60 57.08
C CYS A 46 -17.75 28.46 55.81
N VAL A 47 -17.24 27.90 54.72
CA VAL A 47 -17.08 28.64 53.45
C VAL A 47 -18.38 28.67 52.65
N VAL A 48 -18.82 29.89 52.31
CA VAL A 48 -19.98 30.16 51.43
C VAL A 48 -19.50 30.16 49.98
N ASP A 49 -20.12 29.32 49.16
CA ASP A 49 -19.90 29.30 47.72
C ASP A 49 -20.97 30.15 47.02
N TYR A 50 -20.66 30.69 45.85
CA TYR A 50 -21.55 31.58 45.10
C TYR A 50 -22.03 30.89 43.83
N VAL A 51 -23.28 31.14 43.46
CA VAL A 51 -23.80 30.65 42.17
C VAL A 51 -23.05 31.38 41.06
N VAL A 52 -22.13 30.69 40.40
CA VAL A 52 -21.60 31.08 39.10
C VAL A 52 -22.69 30.74 38.07
N PRO A 53 -23.23 31.71 37.32
CA PRO A 53 -24.14 31.40 36.23
C PRO A 53 -23.49 30.39 35.29
N HIS A 54 -24.16 29.28 35.01
CA HIS A 54 -23.61 28.24 34.15
C HIS A 54 -23.36 28.83 32.74
N GLN A 55 -22.12 28.80 32.25
CA GLN A 55 -21.68 29.29 30.92
C GLN A 55 -22.27 28.52 29.72
N ARG A 56 -23.40 27.83 29.92
CA ARG A 56 -24.05 26.99 28.92
C ARG A 56 -24.43 27.75 27.64
N SER A 57 -24.68 29.06 27.74
CA SER A 57 -24.97 29.91 26.58
C SER A 57 -23.74 30.19 25.72
N GLN A 58 -22.53 30.27 26.30
CA GLN A 58 -21.30 30.48 25.53
C GLN A 58 -20.88 29.22 24.79
N GLU A 59 -21.03 28.06 25.43
CA GLU A 59 -20.82 26.76 24.78
C GLU A 59 -21.81 26.57 23.63
N LEU A 60 -23.09 26.89 23.83
CA LEU A 60 -24.11 26.77 22.78
C LEU A 60 -23.86 27.74 21.62
N LEU A 61 -23.48 29.00 21.89
CA LEU A 61 -23.09 29.97 20.86
C LEU A 61 -21.85 29.51 20.08
N SER A 62 -20.86 28.91 20.76
CA SER A 62 -19.69 28.31 20.12
C SER A 62 -20.07 27.18 19.18
N ILE A 63 -20.99 26.29 19.60
CA ILE A 63 -21.49 25.20 18.76
C ILE A 63 -22.25 25.75 17.54
N VAL A 64 -23.15 26.73 17.73
CA VAL A 64 -23.89 27.33 16.61
C VAL A 64 -22.91 27.94 15.60
N LYS A 65 -21.91 28.68 16.06
CA LYS A 65 -20.88 29.26 15.21
C LYS A 65 -20.09 28.19 14.44
N SER A 66 -19.71 27.10 15.10
CA SER A 66 -19.02 25.97 14.45
C SER A 66 -19.90 25.28 13.39
N VAL A 67 -21.21 25.16 13.63
CA VAL A 67 -22.17 24.61 12.65
C VAL A 67 -22.36 25.55 11.46
N GLU A 68 -22.42 26.86 11.68
CA GLU A 68 -22.51 27.85 10.60
C GLU A 68 -21.25 27.85 9.72
N GLU A 69 -20.07 27.77 10.33
CA GLU A 69 -18.80 27.65 9.60
C GLU A 69 -18.75 26.35 8.79
N MET A 70 -19.14 25.23 9.38
CA MET A 70 -19.23 23.95 8.67
C MET A 70 -20.21 24.01 7.49
N LYS A 71 -21.36 24.66 7.67
CA LYS A 71 -22.34 24.88 6.59
C LYS A 71 -21.74 25.70 5.45
N LYS A 72 -20.98 26.75 5.77
CA LYS A 72 -20.31 27.58 4.78
C LYS A 72 -19.27 26.77 3.99
N GLN A 73 -18.42 26.01 4.66
CA GLN A 73 -17.42 25.14 4.01
C GLN A 73 -18.06 24.06 3.15
N LEU A 74 -19.19 23.50 3.58
CA LEU A 74 -19.95 22.52 2.80
C LEU A 74 -20.53 23.15 1.53
N GLN A 75 -21.06 24.37 1.64
CA GLN A 75 -21.60 25.12 0.50
C GLN A 75 -20.50 25.45 -0.51
N GLU A 76 -19.37 26.01 -0.05
CA GLU A 76 -18.22 26.32 -0.91
C GLU A 76 -17.71 25.08 -1.67
N ARG A 77 -17.64 23.92 -0.99
CA ARG A 77 -17.28 22.65 -1.63
C ARG A 77 -18.34 22.19 -2.62
N SER A 78 -19.62 22.29 -2.28
CA SER A 78 -20.73 21.94 -3.17
C SER A 78 -20.71 22.78 -4.45
N ASP A 79 -20.49 24.08 -4.32
CA ASP A 79 -20.42 25.01 -5.46
C ASP A 79 -19.20 24.71 -6.35
N LYS A 80 -18.05 24.35 -5.76
CA LYS A 80 -16.86 23.88 -6.50
C LYS A 80 -17.17 22.60 -7.29
N TYR A 81 -17.81 21.61 -6.66
CA TYR A 81 -18.21 20.36 -7.33
C TYR A 81 -19.24 20.59 -8.44
N GLU A 82 -20.22 21.48 -8.23
CA GLU A 82 -21.20 21.84 -9.26
C GLU A 82 -20.53 22.54 -10.45
N THR A 83 -19.59 23.44 -10.18
CA THR A 83 -18.81 24.12 -11.22
C THR A 83 -17.98 23.13 -12.03
N MET A 84 -17.26 22.22 -11.37
CA MET A 84 -16.51 21.15 -12.03
C MET A 84 -17.44 20.23 -12.84
N GLY A 85 -18.58 19.82 -12.27
CA GLY A 85 -19.57 19.00 -12.95
C GLY A 85 -20.13 19.67 -14.21
N ASN A 86 -20.38 20.99 -14.16
CA ASN A 86 -20.85 21.77 -15.29
C ASN A 86 -19.77 21.95 -16.37
N GLN A 87 -18.51 22.13 -15.98
CA GLN A 87 -17.37 22.17 -16.91
C GLN A 87 -17.22 20.83 -17.62
N SER A 88 -17.24 19.72 -16.88
CA SER A 88 -17.16 18.37 -17.44
C SER A 88 -18.32 18.07 -18.41
N LYS A 89 -19.55 18.49 -18.08
CA LYS A 89 -20.70 18.34 -18.98
C LYS A 89 -20.53 19.08 -20.31
N LYS A 90 -20.00 20.31 -20.28
CA LYS A 90 -19.75 21.09 -21.50
C LYS A 90 -18.71 20.42 -22.41
N LEU A 91 -17.73 19.75 -21.82
CA LEU A 91 -16.63 19.10 -22.53
C LEU A 91 -16.99 17.72 -23.10
N LEU A 92 -17.97 17.04 -22.52
CA LEU A 92 -18.31 15.67 -22.90
C LEU A 92 -19.26 15.55 -24.10
N GLU A 93 -19.82 16.66 -24.62
CA GLU A 93 -20.77 16.72 -25.77
C GLU A 93 -21.88 15.65 -25.78
N GLU A 94 -22.15 14.99 -24.65
CA GLU A 94 -23.08 13.87 -24.58
C GLU A 94 -24.45 14.31 -24.10
N ASP A 95 -25.47 13.94 -24.88
CA ASP A 95 -26.88 14.11 -24.59
C ASP A 95 -27.22 13.27 -23.34
N THR A 96 -27.08 13.86 -22.15
CA THR A 96 -27.27 13.29 -20.81
C THR A 96 -28.61 12.60 -20.52
N LYS A 97 -29.50 12.47 -21.52
CA LYS A 97 -30.88 11.99 -21.37
C LYS A 97 -31.02 10.49 -21.10
N ASN A 98 -29.94 9.71 -21.24
CA ASN A 98 -29.97 8.25 -21.05
C ASN A 98 -29.07 7.74 -19.92
N ILE A 99 -28.60 8.58 -19.01
CA ILE A 99 -27.89 8.09 -17.82
C ILE A 99 -28.94 7.46 -16.89
N GLN A 100 -29.16 6.15 -17.04
CA GLN A 100 -29.90 5.40 -16.04
C GLN A 100 -29.17 5.58 -14.70
N VAL A 101 -29.88 6.14 -13.72
CA VAL A 101 -29.44 6.26 -12.33
C VAL A 101 -29.49 4.86 -11.72
N GLY A 102 -28.58 3.99 -12.15
CA GLY A 102 -28.29 2.74 -11.46
C GLY A 102 -27.74 3.05 -10.06
N ASN A 103 -27.71 2.03 -9.20
CA ASN A 103 -27.17 2.14 -7.86
C ASN A 103 -25.64 2.34 -7.92
N ARG A 104 -25.20 3.58 -8.15
CA ARG A 104 -23.78 3.97 -8.23
C ARG A 104 -23.37 4.57 -6.90
N VAL A 105 -22.35 4.00 -6.28
CA VAL A 105 -21.74 4.55 -5.07
C VAL A 105 -20.41 5.17 -5.47
N SER A 106 -20.20 6.43 -5.09
CA SER A 106 -18.98 7.18 -5.42
C SER A 106 -18.24 7.59 -4.15
N LYS A 107 -16.92 7.47 -4.19
CA LYS A 107 -15.99 7.90 -3.15
C LYS A 107 -14.93 8.80 -3.77
N ILE A 108 -14.41 9.74 -2.98
CA ILE A 108 -13.44 10.73 -3.43
C ILE A 108 -12.24 10.68 -2.49
N ILE A 109 -11.04 10.67 -3.07
CA ILE A 109 -9.77 10.90 -2.36
C ILE A 109 -9.26 12.27 -2.80
N LYS A 110 -9.04 13.18 -1.85
CA LYS A 110 -8.38 14.47 -2.09
C LYS A 110 -6.86 14.26 -2.00
N ILE A 111 -6.13 14.65 -3.03
CA ILE A 111 -4.67 14.54 -3.18
C ILE A 111 -4.14 15.96 -3.32
N GLY A 112 -4.08 16.71 -2.22
CA GLY A 112 -3.78 18.15 -2.28
C GLY A 112 -4.96 19.01 -2.74
N ASP A 113 -4.76 20.32 -2.93
CA ASP A 113 -5.85 21.29 -2.96
C ASP A 113 -6.78 21.25 -4.19
N ASP A 114 -6.24 20.83 -5.33
CA ASP A 114 -6.97 20.82 -6.60
C ASP A 114 -6.93 19.46 -7.32
N ASP A 115 -6.32 18.44 -6.73
CA ASP A 115 -6.20 17.09 -7.30
C ASP A 115 -7.10 16.11 -6.54
N PHE A 116 -7.93 15.37 -7.29
CA PHE A 116 -8.89 14.42 -6.74
C PHE A 116 -8.86 13.10 -7.50
N ILE A 117 -9.04 11.99 -6.78
CA ILE A 117 -9.38 10.70 -7.39
C ILE A 117 -10.85 10.42 -7.10
N LEU A 118 -11.65 10.38 -8.16
CA LEU A 118 -13.05 9.95 -8.09
C LEU A 118 -13.11 8.45 -8.39
N ILE A 119 -13.67 7.67 -7.46
CA ILE A 119 -13.85 6.23 -7.59
C ILE A 119 -15.36 5.94 -7.52
N THR A 120 -15.94 5.43 -8.59
CA THR A 120 -17.35 5.07 -8.64
C THR A 120 -17.50 3.59 -8.90
N LEU A 121 -18.19 2.89 -7.99
CA LEU A 121 -18.58 1.50 -8.18
C LEU A 121 -20.01 1.45 -8.74
N ALA A 122 -20.17 0.77 -9.86
CA ALA A 122 -21.44 0.41 -10.49
C ALA A 122 -21.59 -1.12 -10.53
N GLU A 123 -22.72 -1.61 -11.05
CA GLU A 123 -23.06 -3.05 -11.05
C GLU A 123 -21.98 -3.94 -11.71
N ASP A 124 -21.49 -3.56 -12.89
CA ASP A 124 -20.51 -4.34 -13.66
C ASP A 124 -19.18 -3.63 -13.90
N GLU A 125 -19.00 -2.43 -13.32
CA GLU A 125 -17.89 -1.54 -13.66
C GLU A 125 -17.37 -0.77 -12.44
N LEU A 126 -16.03 -0.61 -12.37
CA LEU A 126 -15.35 0.36 -11.52
C LEU A 126 -14.86 1.51 -12.39
N ILE A 127 -15.21 2.74 -12.02
CA ILE A 127 -14.82 3.95 -12.76
C ILE A 127 -13.85 4.76 -11.90
N ILE A 128 -12.65 5.06 -12.42
CA ILE A 128 -11.64 5.88 -11.76
C ILE A 128 -11.30 7.05 -12.66
N ASN A 129 -11.53 8.29 -12.22
CA ASN A 129 -11.25 9.51 -13.00
C ASN A 129 -11.79 9.46 -14.44
N ASN A 130 -12.97 8.86 -14.65
CA ASN A 130 -13.63 8.61 -15.94
C ASN A 130 -13.06 7.45 -16.78
N CYS A 131 -12.07 6.71 -16.28
CA CYS A 131 -11.63 5.44 -16.86
C CYS A 131 -12.49 4.29 -16.32
N THR A 132 -13.16 3.58 -17.22
CA THR A 132 -13.96 2.41 -16.87
C THR A 132 -13.13 1.14 -16.87
N ILE A 133 -13.30 0.32 -15.83
CA ILE A 133 -12.74 -1.02 -15.67
C ILE A 133 -13.90 -2.00 -15.49
N ASN A 134 -13.92 -3.06 -16.29
CA ASN A 134 -14.92 -4.11 -16.13
C ASN A 134 -14.67 -4.88 -14.81
N LEU A 135 -15.70 -4.99 -13.97
CA LEU A 135 -15.59 -5.53 -12.62
C LEU A 135 -15.19 -7.01 -12.61
N LYS A 136 -15.70 -7.81 -13.57
CA LYS A 136 -15.31 -9.23 -13.69
C LYS A 136 -13.82 -9.39 -13.97
N LYS A 137 -13.27 -8.62 -14.91
CA LYS A 137 -11.83 -8.61 -15.21
C LYS A 137 -11.00 -8.17 -14.02
N LEU A 138 -11.48 -7.18 -13.28
CA LEU A 138 -10.82 -6.69 -12.06
C LEU A 138 -10.85 -7.74 -10.96
N GLU A 139 -11.98 -8.42 -10.72
CA GLU A 139 -12.08 -9.51 -9.74
C GLU A 139 -11.22 -10.72 -10.08
N ASP A 140 -11.11 -11.06 -11.37
CA ASP A 140 -10.18 -12.09 -11.82
C ASP A 140 -8.72 -11.70 -11.53
N ALA A 141 -8.37 -10.41 -11.61
CA ALA A 141 -7.05 -9.89 -11.26
C ALA A 141 -6.84 -9.87 -9.73
N MET A 142 -7.86 -9.49 -8.97
CA MET A 142 -7.86 -9.61 -7.50
C MET A 142 -7.69 -11.06 -7.06
N GLY A 143 -8.25 -12.02 -7.80
CA GLY A 143 -8.03 -13.45 -7.60
C GLY A 143 -6.56 -13.83 -7.65
N GLN A 144 -5.80 -13.37 -8.64
CA GLN A 144 -4.36 -13.63 -8.72
C GLN A 144 -3.58 -13.02 -7.55
N PHE A 145 -4.00 -11.84 -7.07
CA PHE A 145 -3.41 -11.26 -5.88
C PHE A 145 -3.73 -12.06 -4.61
N ARG A 146 -4.97 -12.55 -4.47
CA ARG A 146 -5.37 -13.44 -3.37
C ARG A 146 -4.55 -14.73 -3.36
N ASP A 147 -4.36 -15.34 -4.53
CA ASP A 147 -3.54 -16.54 -4.68
C ASP A 147 -2.08 -16.27 -4.29
N LEU A 148 -1.52 -15.13 -4.71
CA LEU A 148 -0.18 -14.70 -4.32
C LEU A 148 -0.04 -14.54 -2.80
N VAL A 149 -0.98 -13.84 -2.16
CA VAL A 149 -0.98 -13.66 -0.70
C VAL A 149 -1.16 -15.00 0.02
N GLY A 150 -2.02 -15.89 -0.48
CA GLY A 150 -2.20 -17.23 0.05
C GLY A 150 -0.91 -18.05 -0.01
N CYS A 151 -0.20 -17.99 -1.14
CA CYS A 151 1.10 -18.63 -1.30
C CYS A 151 2.15 -18.06 -0.33
N LEU A 152 2.20 -16.75 -0.14
CA LEU A 152 3.11 -16.10 0.83
C LEU A 152 2.80 -16.50 2.28
N LEU A 153 1.53 -16.65 2.64
CA LEU A 153 1.12 -17.07 3.99
C LEU A 153 1.43 -18.56 4.24
N ASN A 154 1.18 -19.42 3.26
CA ASN A 154 1.52 -20.84 3.33
C ASN A 154 3.04 -21.06 3.43
N LEU A 155 3.81 -20.26 2.69
CA LEU A 155 5.26 -20.29 2.78
C LEU A 155 5.75 -19.88 4.18
N TYR A 156 5.15 -18.83 4.75
CA TYR A 156 5.44 -18.39 6.11
C TYR A 156 5.07 -19.44 7.17
N SER A 157 3.91 -20.10 7.05
CA SER A 157 3.46 -21.11 8.01
C SER A 157 4.34 -22.36 8.03
N LYS A 158 4.93 -22.73 6.88
CA LYS A 158 5.89 -23.84 6.79
C LYS A 158 7.22 -23.53 7.46
N TRP A 159 7.64 -22.27 7.46
CA TRP A 159 9.00 -21.88 7.80
C TRP A 159 9.18 -21.24 9.17
N GLU A 160 8.12 -20.65 9.75
CA GLU A 160 8.15 -20.31 11.17
C GLU A 160 7.75 -21.50 12.05
N VAL A 161 8.56 -21.74 13.07
CA VAL A 161 8.46 -22.87 14.01
C VAL A 161 7.16 -22.81 14.83
N ASP A 162 6.56 -21.63 14.99
CA ASP A 162 5.32 -21.45 15.74
C ASP A 162 4.08 -21.57 14.84
N GLN A 163 3.82 -22.81 14.39
CA GLN A 163 2.67 -23.19 13.54
C GLN A 163 1.29 -22.84 14.15
N SER A 164 1.25 -22.37 15.40
CA SER A 164 0.02 -21.95 16.06
C SER A 164 -0.56 -20.63 15.51
N CYS A 165 0.21 -19.86 14.75
CA CYS A 165 -0.15 -18.49 14.36
C CYS A 165 -0.93 -18.37 13.03
N VAL A 166 -0.83 -19.33 12.11
CA VAL A 166 -1.43 -19.25 10.77
C VAL A 166 -2.03 -20.61 10.39
N SER A 167 -3.35 -20.77 10.61
CA SER A 167 -4.12 -21.92 10.13
C SER A 167 -4.69 -21.68 8.73
N ASP A 168 -5.06 -22.74 8.01
CA ASP A 168 -5.73 -22.63 6.69
C ASP A 168 -6.97 -21.73 6.76
N SER A 169 -7.73 -21.79 7.86
CA SER A 169 -8.88 -20.90 8.08
C SER A 169 -8.49 -19.42 8.16
N VAL A 170 -7.32 -19.08 8.73
CA VAL A 170 -6.81 -17.71 8.76
C VAL A 170 -6.39 -17.27 7.36
N ILE A 171 -5.83 -18.16 6.55
CA ILE A 171 -5.44 -17.86 5.17
C ILE A 171 -6.69 -17.53 4.33
N ASP A 172 -7.72 -18.39 4.38
CA ASP A 172 -8.97 -18.21 3.62
C ASP A 172 -9.75 -16.96 4.07
N GLU A 173 -9.89 -16.75 5.38
CA GLU A 173 -10.58 -15.58 5.93
C GLU A 173 -9.86 -14.26 5.59
N ARG A 174 -8.54 -14.30 5.41
CA ARG A 174 -7.75 -13.09 5.14
C ARG A 174 -7.65 -12.79 3.65
N THR A 175 -7.48 -13.80 2.81
CA THR A 175 -7.39 -13.61 1.36
C THR A 175 -8.74 -13.20 0.76
N SER A 176 -9.86 -13.76 1.23
CA SER A 176 -11.21 -13.42 0.76
C SER A 176 -11.60 -11.95 0.95
N ARG A 177 -10.92 -11.21 1.84
CA ARG A 177 -11.14 -9.77 2.07
C ARG A 177 -10.65 -8.90 0.91
N TYR A 178 -9.76 -9.40 0.06
CA TYR A 178 -9.26 -8.67 -1.10
C TYR A 178 -10.17 -8.85 -2.32
N SER A 179 -11.42 -8.40 -2.20
CA SER A 179 -12.34 -8.20 -3.33
C SER A 179 -12.57 -6.71 -3.55
N VAL A 180 -12.96 -6.32 -4.75
CA VAL A 180 -13.23 -4.93 -5.12
C VAL A 180 -14.31 -4.36 -4.22
N GLU A 181 -15.42 -5.09 -4.05
CA GLU A 181 -16.52 -4.67 -3.18
C GLU A 181 -16.07 -4.50 -1.73
N ASN A 182 -15.33 -5.47 -1.17
CA ASN A 182 -14.87 -5.40 0.21
C ASN A 182 -13.93 -4.21 0.41
N LEU A 183 -12.95 -4.00 -0.46
CA LEU A 183 -12.02 -2.87 -0.35
C LEU A 183 -12.72 -1.53 -0.54
N PHE A 184 -13.66 -1.46 -1.49
CA PHE A 184 -14.41 -0.25 -1.77
C PHE A 184 -15.36 0.11 -0.61
N PHE A 185 -16.21 -0.81 -0.18
CA PHE A 185 -17.22 -0.53 0.85
C PHE A 185 -16.61 -0.36 2.24
N ASN A 186 -15.48 -1.01 2.55
CA ASN A 186 -14.77 -0.79 3.81
C ASN A 186 -13.79 0.40 3.75
N ASP A 187 -13.83 1.28 2.75
CA ASP A 187 -12.95 2.47 2.65
C ASP A 187 -11.44 2.18 2.57
N GLN A 188 -11.03 0.95 2.21
CA GLN A 188 -9.63 0.58 1.98
C GLN A 188 -9.18 0.99 0.56
N LEU A 189 -9.49 2.23 0.19
CA LEU A 189 -9.33 2.76 -1.16
C LEU A 189 -7.87 2.82 -1.63
N PRO A 190 -6.87 3.19 -0.81
CA PRO A 190 -5.47 3.15 -1.24
C PRO A 190 -5.03 1.76 -1.68
N LEU A 191 -5.43 0.71 -0.97
CA LEU A 191 -5.11 -0.67 -1.36
C LEU A 191 -5.85 -1.08 -2.63
N LEU A 192 -7.12 -0.69 -2.79
CA LEU A 192 -7.84 -0.91 -4.06
C LEU A 192 -7.10 -0.25 -5.23
N LEU A 193 -6.69 1.02 -5.09
CA LEU A 193 -5.95 1.74 -6.11
C LEU A 193 -4.57 1.16 -6.38
N CYS A 194 -3.88 0.61 -5.36
CA CYS A 194 -2.62 -0.12 -5.52
C CYS A 194 -2.77 -1.28 -6.50
N LEU A 195 -3.80 -2.11 -6.27
CA LEU A 195 -4.08 -3.31 -7.04
C LEU A 195 -4.59 -2.96 -8.44
N VAL A 196 -5.45 -1.95 -8.55
CA VAL A 196 -5.89 -1.44 -9.85
C VAL A 196 -4.70 -0.91 -10.65
N ASN A 197 -3.87 -0.04 -10.08
CA ASN A 197 -2.68 0.50 -10.75
C ASN A 197 -1.70 -0.62 -11.13
N PHE A 198 -1.62 -1.68 -10.35
CA PHE A 198 -0.73 -2.79 -10.66
C PHE A 198 -1.17 -3.54 -11.92
N TYR A 199 -2.45 -3.94 -11.99
CA TYR A 199 -2.99 -4.78 -13.05
C TYR A 199 -3.54 -4.01 -14.26
N PHE A 200 -3.85 -2.73 -14.10
CA PHE A 200 -4.48 -1.91 -15.13
C PHE A 200 -3.71 -0.62 -15.33
N ASP A 201 -3.61 -0.21 -16.58
CA ASP A 201 -3.18 1.13 -16.95
C ASP A 201 -4.38 2.06 -16.96
N VAL A 202 -4.45 2.94 -15.96
CA VAL A 202 -5.56 3.87 -15.75
C VAL A 202 -5.10 5.28 -16.09
N GLY A 203 -5.64 5.84 -17.17
CA GLY A 203 -5.31 7.18 -17.63
C GLY A 203 -5.50 8.23 -16.53
N GLY A 204 -4.47 9.05 -16.30
CA GLY A 204 -4.53 10.13 -15.31
C GLY A 204 -4.43 9.69 -13.85
N LEU A 205 -4.33 8.39 -13.53
CA LEU A 205 -4.11 7.92 -12.17
C LEU A 205 -2.64 8.08 -11.79
N LYS A 206 -2.31 9.17 -11.09
CA LYS A 206 -0.97 9.40 -10.51
C LYS A 206 -0.81 8.64 -9.19
N TYR A 207 -0.85 7.30 -9.25
CA TYR A 207 -0.85 6.45 -8.05
C TYR A 207 0.41 6.62 -7.19
N GLU A 208 1.58 6.80 -7.82
CA GLU A 208 2.84 7.01 -7.11
C GLU A 208 2.79 8.25 -6.21
N ASN A 209 2.24 9.37 -6.71
CA ASN A 209 2.03 10.57 -5.90
C ASN A 209 1.09 10.33 -4.70
N LEU A 210 0.03 9.54 -4.88
CA LEU A 210 -0.85 9.15 -3.77
C LEU A 210 -0.09 8.36 -2.71
N PHE A 211 0.72 7.38 -3.13
CA PHE A 211 1.52 6.57 -2.22
C PHE A 211 2.51 7.44 -1.43
N ASP A 212 3.26 8.30 -2.12
CA ASP A 212 4.27 9.17 -1.50
C ASP A 212 3.65 10.10 -0.47
N GLN A 213 2.57 10.80 -0.85
CA GLN A 213 1.86 11.71 0.06
C GLN A 213 1.28 10.99 1.26
N LEU A 214 0.73 9.79 1.08
CA LEU A 214 0.18 9.00 2.17
C LEU A 214 1.27 8.67 3.21
N VAL A 215 2.44 8.23 2.74
CA VAL A 215 3.54 7.85 3.64
C VAL A 215 4.19 9.09 4.26
N ASP A 216 4.39 10.17 3.50
CA ASP A 216 4.94 11.42 4.03
C ASP A 216 4.01 12.02 5.09
N ASP A 217 2.71 12.12 4.81
CA ASP A 217 1.73 12.65 5.78
C ASP A 217 1.68 11.79 7.04
N TYR A 218 1.73 10.45 6.90
CA TYR A 218 1.88 9.57 8.06
C TYR A 218 3.12 9.91 8.87
N CYS A 219 4.28 10.01 8.22
CA CYS A 219 5.56 10.22 8.90
C CYS A 219 5.60 11.56 9.63
N VAL A 220 5.16 12.64 8.97
CA VAL A 220 5.07 13.98 9.56
C VAL A 220 4.12 13.98 10.76
N MET A 221 2.87 13.53 10.57
CA MET A 221 1.89 13.51 11.64
C MET A 221 2.31 12.63 12.82
N ALA A 222 3.03 11.54 12.57
CA ALA A 222 3.48 10.63 13.63
C ALA A 222 4.66 11.19 14.44
N ILE A 223 5.59 11.91 13.80
CA ILE A 223 6.76 12.50 14.47
C ILE A 223 6.41 13.80 15.20
N GLU A 224 5.67 14.69 14.54
CA GLU A 224 5.39 16.04 15.04
C GLU A 224 4.18 16.09 15.99
N ASP A 225 3.47 14.98 16.11
CA ASP A 225 2.18 14.85 16.78
C ASP A 225 1.07 15.74 16.18
N ASP A 226 1.22 16.14 14.92
CA ASP A 226 0.29 17.02 14.21
C ASP A 226 -0.99 16.31 13.76
N LYS A 227 -2.10 17.06 13.74
CA LYS A 227 -3.42 16.54 13.37
C LYS A 227 -3.64 16.42 11.87
N ASP A 228 -2.93 17.24 11.11
CA ASP A 228 -3.13 17.46 9.68
C ASP A 228 -1.79 17.27 8.97
N GLY A 229 -1.75 16.41 7.95
CA GLY A 229 -0.68 16.35 6.98
C GLY A 229 -0.89 17.37 5.85
N VAL A 230 -0.10 17.25 4.79
CA VAL A 230 -0.23 18.08 3.59
C VAL A 230 -1.53 17.75 2.85
N CYS A 231 -1.87 16.46 2.73
CA CYS A 231 -3.02 16.00 1.97
C CYS A 231 -4.09 15.34 2.85
N PHE A 232 -3.67 14.63 3.89
CA PHE A 232 -4.56 13.85 4.75
C PHE A 232 -4.48 14.32 6.20
N ASP A 233 -5.64 14.51 6.83
CA ASP A 233 -5.72 14.55 8.28
C ASP A 233 -5.63 13.13 8.89
N ARG A 234 -5.31 13.05 10.19
CA ARG A 234 -5.17 11.77 10.92
C ARG A 234 -6.38 10.86 10.80
N ARG A 235 -7.59 11.41 10.83
CA ARG A 235 -8.84 10.64 10.80
C ARG A 235 -9.04 10.05 9.42
N THR A 236 -8.87 10.86 8.39
CA THR A 236 -9.01 10.47 6.98
C THR A 236 -7.99 9.37 6.64
N LEU A 237 -6.73 9.56 7.00
CA LEU A 237 -5.70 8.56 6.79
C LEU A 237 -5.97 7.27 7.59
N SER A 238 -6.39 7.38 8.85
CA SER A 238 -6.74 6.22 9.67
C SER A 238 -7.89 5.41 9.06
N ASN A 239 -8.90 6.10 8.54
CA ASN A 239 -10.03 5.48 7.87
C ASN A 239 -9.61 4.80 6.57
N TYR A 240 -8.76 5.43 5.75
CA TYR A 240 -8.32 4.83 4.49
C TYR A 240 -7.43 3.59 4.68
N ILE A 241 -6.66 3.53 5.77
CA ILE A 241 -5.77 2.41 6.06
C ILE A 241 -6.50 1.28 6.79
N VAL A 242 -7.27 1.60 7.83
CA VAL A 242 -7.95 0.58 8.64
C VAL A 242 -9.24 0.11 7.95
N GLY A 243 -9.95 1.04 7.34
CA GLY A 243 -11.29 0.90 6.83
C GLY A 243 -12.38 1.27 7.84
N GLU A 244 -13.62 1.32 7.38
CA GLU A 244 -14.79 1.52 8.26
C GLU A 244 -15.03 0.30 9.15
N THR A 245 -14.80 0.45 10.46
CA THR A 245 -15.18 -0.56 11.45
C THR A 245 -16.57 -0.22 11.99
N LYS A 246 -17.47 -1.22 12.02
CA LYS A 246 -18.83 -1.07 12.59
C LYS A 246 -18.82 -0.71 14.09
N GLU A 247 -17.69 -0.90 14.76
CA GLU A 247 -17.48 -0.46 16.13
C GLU A 247 -16.95 0.97 16.12
N GLU A 248 -17.79 1.93 16.53
CA GLU A 248 -17.53 3.38 16.56
C GLU A 248 -16.38 3.80 17.51
N SER A 249 -15.78 2.85 18.24
CA SER A 249 -14.67 3.12 19.15
C SER A 249 -13.31 3.10 18.43
N GLY A 250 -13.00 4.22 17.79
CA GLY A 250 -11.63 4.74 17.64
C GLY A 250 -10.69 3.93 16.77
N THR A 251 -10.73 4.16 15.45
CA THR A 251 -9.54 4.00 14.60
C THR A 251 -8.48 5.01 15.06
N HIS A 252 -7.76 4.66 16.13
CA HIS A 252 -6.71 5.51 16.66
C HIS A 252 -5.56 5.54 15.64
N PHE A 253 -5.25 6.74 15.17
CA PHE A 253 -3.98 7.00 14.48
C PHE A 253 -2.83 6.51 15.37
N ASN A 254 -1.86 5.79 14.80
CA ASN A 254 -0.81 5.07 15.53
C ASN A 254 -1.30 3.95 16.49
N GLY A 255 -2.57 3.57 16.43
CA GLY A 255 -3.11 2.40 17.12
C GLY A 255 -2.60 1.10 16.50
N GLU A 256 -2.66 0.01 17.27
CA GLU A 256 -2.15 -1.30 16.85
C GLU A 256 -2.73 -1.77 15.51
N ILE A 257 -4.04 -1.60 15.30
CA ILE A 257 -4.72 -1.98 14.05
C ILE A 257 -4.23 -1.14 12.87
N PHE A 258 -4.06 0.17 13.07
CA PHE A 258 -3.54 1.07 12.04
C PHE A 258 -2.14 0.65 11.60
N ILE A 259 -1.23 0.43 12.56
CA ILE A 259 0.14 0.02 12.27
C ILE A 259 0.17 -1.32 11.52
N LYS A 260 -0.66 -2.30 11.92
CA LYS A 260 -0.78 -3.58 11.19
C LYS A 260 -1.17 -3.35 9.73
N LYS A 261 -2.22 -2.57 9.50
CA LYS A 261 -2.78 -2.33 8.17
C LYS A 261 -1.85 -1.50 7.29
N LEU A 262 -1.21 -0.46 7.83
CA LEU A 262 -0.21 0.32 7.12
C LEU A 262 1.00 -0.54 6.76
N THR A 263 1.50 -1.35 7.69
CA THR A 263 2.61 -2.28 7.43
C THR A 263 2.29 -3.22 6.26
N LEU A 264 1.08 -3.80 6.24
CA LEU A 264 0.62 -4.66 5.14
C LEU A 264 0.48 -3.89 3.83
N PHE A 265 -0.12 -2.70 3.85
CA PHE A 265 -0.25 -1.85 2.68
C PHE A 265 1.12 -1.59 2.03
N LEU A 266 2.11 -1.16 2.82
CA LEU A 266 3.45 -0.89 2.30
C LEU A 266 4.18 -2.16 1.86
N PHE A 267 4.02 -3.25 2.61
CA PHE A 267 4.58 -4.56 2.24
C PHE A 267 4.08 -5.03 0.87
N TYR A 268 2.79 -4.87 0.58
CA TYR A 268 2.24 -5.27 -0.73
C TYR A 268 2.80 -4.46 -1.89
N HIS A 269 3.25 -3.22 -1.67
CA HIS A 269 3.95 -2.48 -2.72
C HIS A 269 5.27 -3.14 -3.09
N ILE A 270 6.04 -3.59 -2.09
CA ILE A 270 7.31 -4.29 -2.32
C ILE A 270 7.05 -5.62 -3.03
N VAL A 271 6.05 -6.38 -2.60
CA VAL A 271 5.67 -7.68 -3.21
C VAL A 271 5.29 -7.52 -4.68
N LEU A 272 4.53 -6.47 -5.01
CA LEU A 272 4.01 -6.23 -6.35
C LEU A 272 5.04 -5.58 -7.27
N TYR A 273 5.67 -4.50 -6.83
CA TYR A 273 6.49 -3.62 -7.66
C TYR A 273 8.00 -3.80 -7.48
N GLY A 274 8.46 -4.42 -6.39
CA GLY A 274 9.88 -4.64 -6.12
C GLY A 274 10.52 -3.61 -5.19
N PHE A 275 11.85 -3.57 -5.20
CA PHE A 275 12.61 -2.91 -4.14
C PHE A 275 12.78 -1.41 -4.32
N ASP A 276 13.03 -0.93 -5.53
CA ASP A 276 13.62 0.40 -5.78
C ASP A 276 13.00 1.52 -4.94
N HIS A 277 11.81 1.98 -5.33
CA HIS A 277 11.12 3.04 -4.60
C HIS A 277 10.54 2.52 -3.28
N TYR A 278 9.82 1.40 -3.32
CA TYR A 278 8.94 1.01 -2.21
C TYR A 278 9.68 0.44 -0.99
N MET A 279 10.80 -0.26 -1.17
CA MET A 279 11.59 -0.77 -0.04
C MET A 279 12.32 0.36 0.67
N ASP A 280 12.83 1.34 -0.07
CA ASP A 280 13.50 2.51 0.51
C ASP A 280 12.51 3.33 1.32
N TRP A 281 11.30 3.58 0.81
CA TRP A 281 10.24 4.23 1.59
C TRP A 281 9.83 3.42 2.83
N PHE A 282 9.71 2.09 2.70
CA PHE A 282 9.39 1.23 3.84
C PHE A 282 10.47 1.32 4.94
N MET A 283 11.74 1.14 4.57
CA MET A 283 12.84 1.08 5.53
C MET A 283 13.23 2.46 6.06
N ASP A 284 13.42 3.44 5.18
CA ASP A 284 13.97 4.74 5.56
C ASP A 284 12.94 5.73 6.09
N ARG A 285 11.68 5.65 5.66
CA ARG A 285 10.62 6.55 6.15
C ARG A 285 9.80 5.85 7.22
N TYR A 286 9.16 4.74 6.87
CA TYR A 286 8.17 4.11 7.74
C TYR A 286 8.80 3.44 8.98
N ILE A 287 9.80 2.57 8.81
CA ILE A 287 10.42 1.87 9.95
C ILE A 287 11.13 2.86 10.88
N LYS A 288 11.90 3.84 10.36
CA LYS A 288 12.52 4.88 11.20
C LYS A 288 11.49 5.70 11.98
N THR A 289 10.37 6.05 11.34
CA THR A 289 9.26 6.74 12.03
C THR A 289 8.68 5.86 13.13
N LEU A 290 8.41 4.58 12.84
CA LEU A 290 7.90 3.65 13.83
C LEU A 290 8.82 3.54 15.04
N GLU A 291 10.13 3.43 14.83
CA GLU A 291 11.14 3.37 15.90
C GLU A 291 11.08 4.59 16.84
N ASN A 292 10.92 5.79 16.28
CA ASN A 292 10.80 7.03 17.04
C ASN A 292 9.51 7.11 17.87
N VAL A 293 8.43 6.52 17.38
CA VAL A 293 7.09 6.57 18.02
C VAL A 293 6.86 5.37 18.97
N ARG A 294 7.78 4.40 19.03
CA ARG A 294 7.60 3.02 19.57
C ARG A 294 7.52 2.86 21.10
N LYS A 295 6.63 3.57 21.81
CA LYS A 295 6.33 3.23 23.22
C LYS A 295 5.21 2.20 23.42
N LYS A 296 4.44 1.82 22.38
CA LYS A 296 3.14 1.13 22.57
C LYS A 296 2.79 -0.09 21.70
N VAL A 297 3.60 -0.49 20.71
CA VAL A 297 3.26 -1.66 19.86
C VAL A 297 4.09 -2.88 20.23
N ASN A 298 3.43 -3.93 20.72
CA ASN A 298 4.07 -5.22 20.99
C ASN A 298 4.18 -6.03 19.68
N ILE A 299 5.28 -5.87 18.96
CA ILE A 299 5.52 -6.57 17.68
C ILE A 299 5.50 -8.09 17.85
N GLU A 300 5.99 -8.61 18.98
CA GLU A 300 6.08 -10.05 19.26
C GLU A 300 4.71 -10.73 19.41
N LYS A 301 3.64 -9.97 19.65
CA LYS A 301 2.27 -10.50 19.71
C LYS A 301 1.53 -10.43 18.38
N ASN A 302 2.08 -9.74 17.38
CA ASN A 302 1.38 -9.41 16.15
C ASN A 302 1.90 -10.24 15.00
N TRP A 303 1.17 -11.32 14.68
CA TRP A 303 1.57 -12.24 13.61
C TRP A 303 1.67 -11.54 12.26
N GLU A 304 0.83 -10.54 11.94
CA GLU A 304 0.93 -9.82 10.66
C GLU A 304 2.27 -9.07 10.54
N VAL A 305 2.75 -8.49 11.64
CA VAL A 305 4.03 -7.79 11.67
C VAL A 305 5.19 -8.79 11.64
N LYS A 306 5.06 -9.95 12.32
CA LYS A 306 6.04 -11.05 12.20
C LYS A 306 6.15 -11.56 10.77
N TRP A 307 5.01 -11.78 10.12
CA TRP A 307 4.92 -12.20 8.72
C TRP A 307 5.61 -11.22 7.78
N VAL A 308 5.31 -9.92 7.89
CA VAL A 308 6.00 -8.92 7.08
C VAL A 308 7.50 -8.86 7.41
N ASN A 309 7.87 -8.87 8.69
CA ASN A 309 9.26 -8.84 9.12
C ASN A 309 10.06 -10.06 8.62
N PHE A 310 9.42 -11.23 8.51
CA PHE A 310 10.00 -12.41 7.90
C PHE A 310 10.43 -12.15 6.45
N TYR A 311 9.52 -11.62 5.63
CA TYR A 311 9.85 -11.29 4.23
C TYR A 311 10.79 -10.11 4.09
N ILE A 312 10.70 -9.11 4.95
CA ILE A 312 11.63 -7.96 4.94
C ILE A 312 13.06 -8.42 5.22
N LYS A 313 13.28 -9.39 6.12
CA LYS A 313 14.60 -10.00 6.31
C LYS A 313 15.09 -10.69 5.04
N ILE A 314 14.22 -11.43 4.36
CA ILE A 314 14.55 -12.07 3.07
C ILE A 314 14.92 -11.01 2.02
N PHE A 315 14.15 -9.93 1.92
CA PHE A 315 14.39 -8.84 0.99
C PHE A 315 15.67 -8.07 1.28
N ASP A 316 15.96 -7.81 2.54
CA ASP A 316 17.23 -7.22 2.96
C ASP A 316 18.41 -8.12 2.59
N LEU A 317 18.29 -9.43 2.80
CA LEU A 317 19.30 -10.39 2.38
C LEU A 317 19.50 -10.36 0.85
N ILE A 318 18.42 -10.38 0.06
CA ILE A 318 18.46 -10.30 -1.41
C ILE A 318 19.15 -9.01 -1.88
N LYS A 319 18.92 -7.87 -1.20
CA LYS A 319 19.53 -6.58 -1.54
C LYS A 319 21.00 -6.50 -1.12
N ASN A 320 21.35 -7.09 0.04
CA ASN A 320 22.60 -6.87 0.75
C ASN A 320 23.45 -8.15 0.94
N LEU A 321 23.60 -9.01 -0.08
CA LEU A 321 24.50 -10.19 -0.09
C LEU A 321 26.01 -9.85 -0.08
N ASN A 322 26.43 -8.87 0.72
CA ASN A 322 27.82 -8.47 0.81
C ASN A 322 28.68 -9.47 1.62
N ARG A 323 28.07 -10.31 2.45
CA ARG A 323 28.76 -11.32 3.27
C ARG A 323 28.05 -12.67 3.22
N PRO A 324 28.79 -13.80 3.34
CA PRO A 324 28.19 -15.11 3.50
C PRO A 324 27.24 -15.12 4.69
N VAL A 325 25.98 -15.43 4.42
CA VAL A 325 24.95 -15.56 5.44
C VAL A 325 25.03 -16.98 6.01
N ARG A 326 24.93 -17.12 7.34
CA ARG A 326 24.86 -18.42 8.00
C ARG A 326 23.56 -18.49 8.79
N PHE A 327 22.75 -19.49 8.50
CA PHE A 327 21.56 -19.79 9.27
C PHE A 327 21.79 -21.03 10.14
N GLU A 328 21.02 -21.15 11.22
CA GLU A 328 21.03 -22.32 12.09
C GLU A 328 20.69 -23.60 11.31
N ASP A 329 21.10 -24.76 11.82
CA ASP A 329 20.93 -26.04 11.12
C ASP A 329 19.46 -26.44 10.92
N ASP A 330 18.58 -25.96 11.80
CA ASP A 330 17.14 -26.26 11.78
C ASP A 330 16.31 -25.27 10.93
N CYS A 331 16.95 -24.41 10.12
CA CYS A 331 16.22 -23.47 9.27
C CYS A 331 15.60 -24.14 8.02
N GLY A 332 14.49 -23.57 7.53
CA GLY A 332 13.76 -24.09 6.38
C GLY A 332 14.61 -24.16 5.09
N ALA A 333 14.20 -25.04 4.16
CA ALA A 333 14.95 -25.36 2.94
C ALA A 333 15.37 -24.11 2.13
N PHE A 334 14.51 -23.11 2.02
CA PHE A 334 14.84 -21.87 1.32
C PHE A 334 15.98 -21.08 1.94
N LEU A 335 16.02 -20.94 3.26
CA LEU A 335 17.11 -20.22 3.94
C LEU A 335 18.43 -20.96 3.74
N LYS A 336 18.42 -22.30 3.76
CA LYS A 336 19.60 -23.11 3.40
C LYS A 336 20.03 -22.94 1.94
N VAL A 337 19.09 -22.81 1.00
CA VAL A 337 19.41 -22.51 -0.40
C VAL A 337 20.00 -21.10 -0.52
N MET A 338 19.41 -20.08 0.12
CA MET A 338 19.96 -18.72 0.13
C MET A 338 21.37 -18.64 0.74
N GLU A 339 21.64 -19.38 1.82
CA GLU A 339 22.99 -19.49 2.39
C GLU A 339 23.96 -20.12 1.37
N ASN A 340 23.53 -21.16 0.66
CA ASN A 340 24.33 -21.79 -0.39
C ASN A 340 24.58 -20.86 -1.58
N ASP A 341 23.57 -20.11 -2.01
CA ASP A 341 23.69 -19.11 -3.07
C ASP A 341 24.70 -18.02 -2.69
N SER A 342 24.64 -17.55 -1.44
CA SER A 342 25.62 -16.59 -0.93
C SER A 342 27.06 -17.14 -1.01
N LYS A 343 27.26 -18.41 -0.65
CA LYS A 343 28.57 -19.09 -0.76
C LYS A 343 28.97 -19.32 -2.22
N LEU A 344 28.04 -19.72 -3.08
CA LEU A 344 28.29 -19.97 -4.49
C LEU A 344 28.74 -18.69 -5.22
N ILE A 345 28.06 -17.56 -4.97
CA ILE A 345 28.40 -16.26 -5.53
C ILE A 345 29.79 -15.80 -5.08
N LYS A 346 30.14 -16.00 -3.80
CA LYS A 346 31.41 -15.49 -3.23
C LYS A 346 32.60 -16.42 -3.43
N GLU A 347 32.39 -17.72 -3.27
CA GLU A 347 33.44 -18.74 -3.17
C GLU A 347 33.43 -19.71 -4.35
N GLY A 348 32.36 -19.74 -5.16
CA GLY A 348 32.21 -20.67 -6.28
C GLY A 348 31.97 -22.12 -5.86
N ARG A 349 31.52 -22.35 -4.63
CA ARG A 349 31.31 -23.70 -4.09
C ARG A 349 29.91 -23.86 -3.54
N VAL A 350 29.39 -25.07 -3.70
CA VAL A 350 28.10 -25.52 -3.18
C VAL A 350 28.36 -26.45 -1.99
N SER A 351 27.56 -26.36 -0.92
CA SER A 351 27.75 -27.23 0.25
C SER A 351 27.22 -28.64 0.00
N GLU A 352 27.69 -29.59 0.82
CA GLU A 352 27.04 -30.89 0.94
C GLU A 352 25.56 -30.71 1.35
N GLY A 353 24.67 -31.51 0.78
CA GLY A 353 23.22 -31.44 1.04
C GLY A 353 22.44 -30.40 0.23
N PHE A 354 23.11 -29.54 -0.57
CA PHE A 354 22.44 -28.51 -1.38
C PHE A 354 21.35 -29.07 -2.29
N VAL A 355 21.61 -30.18 -2.99
CA VAL A 355 20.64 -30.80 -3.90
C VAL A 355 19.32 -31.11 -3.19
N LYS A 356 19.41 -31.73 -2.02
CA LYS A 356 18.23 -32.02 -1.20
C LYS A 356 17.49 -30.75 -0.80
N SER A 357 18.18 -29.75 -0.27
CA SER A 357 17.57 -28.47 0.11
C SER A 357 16.95 -27.74 -1.07
N CYS A 358 17.58 -27.78 -2.26
CA CYS A 358 17.05 -27.17 -3.48
C CYS A 358 15.75 -27.85 -3.94
N LEU A 359 15.70 -29.18 -3.96
CA LEU A 359 14.50 -29.91 -4.37
C LEU A 359 13.35 -29.76 -3.36
N GLU A 360 13.65 -29.67 -2.06
CA GLU A 360 12.66 -29.31 -1.04
C GLU A 360 12.16 -27.88 -1.22
N CYS A 361 13.07 -26.93 -1.45
CA CYS A 361 12.73 -25.53 -1.74
C CYS A 361 11.85 -25.39 -2.98
N TYR A 362 12.14 -26.14 -4.06
CA TYR A 362 11.32 -26.19 -5.25
C TYR A 362 9.87 -26.61 -4.94
N LYS A 363 9.69 -27.67 -4.16
CA LYS A 363 8.34 -28.15 -3.77
C LYS A 363 7.55 -27.09 -3.01
N ASP A 364 8.22 -26.31 -2.18
CA ASP A 364 7.59 -25.20 -1.45
C ASP A 364 7.25 -24.01 -2.34
N MET A 365 8.01 -23.80 -3.43
CA MET A 365 7.93 -22.60 -4.28
C MET A 365 7.21 -22.80 -5.62
N VAL A 366 6.86 -24.04 -5.97
CA VAL A 366 6.24 -24.36 -7.27
C VAL A 366 4.92 -23.63 -7.54
N CYS A 367 4.25 -23.10 -6.51
CA CYS A 367 3.07 -22.26 -6.72
C CYS A 367 3.39 -20.92 -7.41
N PHE A 368 4.58 -20.35 -7.17
CA PHE A 368 5.02 -19.08 -7.79
C PHE A 368 5.48 -19.25 -9.24
N THR A 369 5.67 -20.48 -9.72
CA THR A 369 6.01 -20.74 -11.13
C THR A 369 4.76 -20.92 -12.01
N LYS A 370 3.56 -20.82 -11.42
CA LYS A 370 2.28 -20.85 -12.12
C LYS A 370 1.77 -19.43 -12.30
N VAL A 371 1.97 -18.87 -13.49
CA VAL A 371 1.58 -17.50 -13.81
C VAL A 371 0.48 -17.44 -14.86
N GLY A 372 -0.41 -16.46 -14.72
CA GLY A 372 -1.45 -16.15 -15.69
C GLY A 372 -0.96 -15.21 -16.80
N LYS A 373 -1.92 -14.63 -17.54
CA LYS A 373 -1.64 -13.70 -18.65
C LYS A 373 -1.49 -12.23 -18.22
N ARG A 374 -1.59 -11.93 -16.92
CA ARG A 374 -1.54 -10.55 -16.41
C ARG A 374 -0.13 -10.21 -15.94
N ARG A 375 0.09 -8.92 -15.64
CA ARG A 375 1.32 -8.43 -15.02
C ARG A 375 1.73 -9.31 -13.84
N ILE A 376 2.98 -9.74 -13.86
CA ILE A 376 3.53 -10.65 -12.86
C ILE A 376 4.10 -9.83 -11.71
N ALA A 377 3.72 -10.17 -10.47
CA ALA A 377 4.25 -9.53 -9.28
C ALA A 377 5.77 -9.76 -9.17
N PHE A 378 6.48 -8.74 -8.68
CA PHE A 378 7.92 -8.82 -8.45
C PHE A 378 8.31 -10.10 -7.70
N PHE A 379 7.62 -10.41 -6.59
CA PHE A 379 7.95 -11.58 -5.78
C PHE A 379 7.84 -12.90 -6.57
N THR A 380 6.79 -13.04 -7.38
CA THR A 380 6.57 -14.21 -8.23
C THR A 380 7.69 -14.35 -9.28
N MET A 381 8.07 -13.24 -9.91
CA MET A 381 9.18 -13.22 -10.87
C MET A 381 10.51 -13.59 -10.21
N PHE A 382 10.81 -12.98 -9.06
CA PHE A 382 12.02 -13.28 -8.27
C PHE A 382 12.11 -14.77 -7.93
N ILE A 383 11.04 -15.37 -7.38
CA ILE A 383 11.03 -16.78 -6.99
C ILE A 383 11.20 -17.69 -8.21
N ALA A 384 10.55 -17.39 -9.34
CA ALA A 384 10.70 -18.19 -10.56
C ALA A 384 12.15 -18.18 -11.08
N GLN A 385 12.79 -17.01 -11.10
CA GLN A 385 14.21 -16.88 -11.51
C GLN A 385 15.13 -17.60 -10.52
N PHE A 386 14.91 -17.40 -9.22
CA PHE A 386 15.66 -18.02 -8.14
C PHE A 386 15.63 -19.55 -8.22
N VAL A 387 14.43 -20.13 -8.36
CA VAL A 387 14.23 -21.59 -8.50
C VAL A 387 14.90 -22.11 -9.76
N THR A 388 14.74 -21.43 -10.89
CA THR A 388 15.30 -21.86 -12.17
C THR A 388 16.82 -21.93 -12.11
N LEU A 389 17.47 -20.87 -11.61
CA LEU A 389 18.93 -20.82 -11.49
C LEU A 389 19.45 -21.87 -10.51
N ASN A 390 18.78 -22.08 -9.37
CA ASN A 390 19.17 -23.10 -8.40
C ASN A 390 19.03 -24.52 -8.96
N LEU A 391 18.00 -24.81 -9.76
CA LEU A 391 17.89 -26.11 -10.43
C LEU A 391 18.99 -26.31 -11.50
N PHE A 392 19.47 -25.24 -12.16
CA PHE A 392 20.68 -25.36 -12.99
C PHE A 392 21.93 -25.67 -12.16
N VAL A 393 22.07 -25.09 -10.96
CA VAL A 393 23.16 -25.48 -10.05
C VAL A 393 23.07 -26.96 -9.72
N VAL A 394 21.88 -27.48 -9.42
CA VAL A 394 21.67 -28.92 -9.18
C VAL A 394 22.11 -29.71 -10.42
N LEU A 395 21.58 -29.42 -11.60
CA LEU A 395 21.93 -30.13 -12.84
C LEU A 395 23.42 -30.11 -13.17
N ASN A 396 24.12 -29.03 -12.85
CA ASN A 396 25.55 -28.89 -13.09
C ASN A 396 26.41 -29.73 -12.13
N ASN A 397 25.85 -30.15 -10.99
CA ASN A 397 26.57 -30.91 -9.96
C ASN A 397 26.06 -32.35 -9.81
N SER A 398 24.81 -32.62 -10.18
CA SER A 398 24.17 -33.94 -10.20
C SER A 398 23.15 -34.01 -11.35
N ASP A 399 22.84 -35.21 -11.85
CA ASP A 399 21.75 -35.38 -12.82
C ASP A 399 20.33 -35.29 -12.18
N GLU A 400 20.26 -34.97 -10.88
CA GLU A 400 19.01 -34.77 -10.14
C GLU A 400 18.36 -33.43 -10.53
N GLY A 401 17.04 -33.26 -10.41
CA GLY A 401 16.37 -31.99 -10.78
C GLY A 401 15.96 -31.85 -12.26
N ARG A 402 16.31 -32.81 -13.12
CA ARG A 402 15.98 -32.79 -14.56
C ARG A 402 14.47 -32.79 -14.83
N GLU A 403 13.71 -33.52 -14.03
CA GLU A 403 12.26 -33.60 -14.21
C GLU A 403 11.57 -32.33 -13.72
N GLU A 404 12.08 -31.72 -12.66
CA GLU A 404 11.62 -30.45 -12.12
C GLU A 404 11.81 -29.31 -13.14
N ILE A 405 12.98 -29.22 -13.77
CA ILE A 405 13.23 -28.24 -14.83
C ILE A 405 12.28 -28.40 -16.02
N LYS A 406 11.99 -29.64 -16.45
CA LYS A 406 11.03 -29.88 -17.55
C LYS A 406 9.60 -29.46 -17.21
N GLN A 407 9.26 -29.42 -15.92
CA GLN A 407 7.93 -29.03 -15.46
C GLN A 407 7.76 -27.50 -15.34
N LEU A 408 8.86 -26.74 -15.36
CA LEU A 408 8.82 -25.28 -15.29
C LEU A 408 8.27 -24.69 -16.60
N ARG A 409 7.02 -24.20 -16.54
CA ARG A 409 6.42 -23.43 -17.63
C ARG A 409 6.84 -21.97 -17.64
N TYR A 410 7.11 -21.43 -16.46
CA TYR A 410 7.57 -20.05 -16.29
C TYR A 410 8.86 -20.06 -15.47
N THR A 411 9.91 -19.52 -16.09
CA THR A 411 11.26 -19.49 -15.51
C THR A 411 11.59 -18.14 -14.90
N GLY A 412 10.71 -17.15 -15.08
CA GLY A 412 11.01 -15.76 -14.77
C GLY A 412 11.86 -15.03 -15.82
N PHE A 413 12.39 -15.75 -16.81
CA PHE A 413 13.14 -15.16 -17.94
C PHE A 413 12.35 -15.18 -19.25
N ASN A 414 11.32 -16.04 -19.34
CA ASN A 414 10.48 -16.19 -20.53
C ASN A 414 9.20 -15.33 -20.51
N GLY A 415 9.11 -14.36 -19.59
CA GLY A 415 8.02 -13.38 -19.53
C GLY A 415 8.38 -12.11 -20.31
N LYS A 416 7.52 -11.70 -21.23
CA LYS A 416 7.64 -10.43 -21.95
C LYS A 416 6.41 -9.59 -21.67
N ASP A 417 6.61 -8.38 -21.15
CA ASP A 417 5.52 -7.42 -21.00
C ASP A 417 4.91 -7.13 -22.37
N VAL A 418 3.62 -7.41 -22.53
CA VAL A 418 2.87 -6.95 -23.69
C VAL A 418 2.37 -5.57 -23.29
N LEU A 419 3.16 -4.54 -23.57
CA LEU A 419 2.62 -3.19 -23.60
C LEU A 419 1.38 -3.24 -24.49
N GLY A 420 0.21 -2.98 -23.89
CA GLY A 420 -1.09 -3.22 -24.51
C GLY A 420 -1.09 -2.73 -25.95
N GLY A 421 -1.35 -3.65 -26.89
CA GLY A 421 -1.29 -3.39 -28.31
C GLY A 421 -2.10 -2.15 -28.71
N SER A 422 -1.40 -1.08 -29.06
CA SER A 422 -1.81 0.02 -29.97
C SER A 422 -0.86 1.21 -29.86
N TYR A 423 -0.21 1.42 -28.70
CA TYR A 423 0.67 2.59 -28.56
C TYR A 423 1.93 2.51 -29.42
N GLU A 424 2.58 1.35 -29.55
CA GLU A 424 3.71 1.24 -30.48
C GLU A 424 3.29 1.31 -31.95
N ALA A 425 2.09 0.84 -32.33
CA ALA A 425 1.63 0.96 -33.71
C ALA A 425 1.37 2.43 -34.10
N ASP A 426 0.82 3.24 -33.20
CA ASP A 426 0.60 4.68 -33.43
C ASP A 426 1.88 5.51 -33.26
N VAL A 427 2.81 5.12 -32.37
CA VAL A 427 4.09 5.83 -32.18
C VAL A 427 5.09 5.49 -33.30
N ILE A 428 5.14 4.25 -33.78
CA ILE A 428 5.95 3.86 -34.94
C ILE A 428 5.32 4.37 -36.25
N GLY A 429 3.98 4.46 -36.32
CA GLY A 429 3.26 5.17 -37.38
C GLY A 429 3.59 6.67 -37.43
N ARG A 430 3.83 7.31 -36.28
CA ARG A 430 4.28 8.71 -36.23
C ARG A 430 5.76 8.89 -36.60
N LYS A 431 6.64 7.96 -36.25
CA LYS A 431 8.05 8.01 -36.70
C LYS A 431 8.19 7.87 -38.23
N THR A 432 7.39 7.00 -38.85
CA THR A 432 7.44 6.79 -40.30
C THR A 432 6.82 7.91 -41.14
N CYS A 433 5.99 8.78 -40.54
CA CYS A 433 5.48 10.00 -41.18
C CYS A 433 6.43 11.21 -41.04
N LEU A 434 7.39 11.19 -40.11
CA LEU A 434 8.36 12.28 -39.91
C LEU A 434 9.63 12.14 -40.75
N GLU A 435 9.91 10.96 -41.30
CA GLU A 435 11.10 10.72 -42.14
C GLU A 435 10.84 10.94 -43.66
N LYS A 436 9.65 11.42 -44.04
CA LYS A 436 9.33 11.80 -45.42
C LYS A 436 8.70 13.18 -45.50
N GLY A 437 9.45 14.21 -45.10
CA GLY A 437 8.99 15.59 -45.22
C GLY A 437 10.14 16.59 -45.15
N ASN A 438 10.75 16.86 -46.31
CA ASN A 438 11.54 18.02 -46.70
C ASN A 438 12.39 18.74 -45.63
N ASP A 439 13.70 18.67 -45.85
CA ASP A 439 14.68 19.68 -45.48
C ASP A 439 14.17 21.09 -45.82
N ASN A 440 13.68 21.82 -44.81
CA ASN A 440 13.80 23.26 -44.73
C ASN A 440 13.65 23.68 -43.27
N ILE A 441 14.83 23.89 -42.68
CA ILE A 441 15.08 24.52 -41.39
C ILE A 441 14.40 25.89 -41.35
N ILE A 442 13.47 26.08 -40.42
CA ILE A 442 13.25 27.38 -39.79
C ILE A 442 13.48 27.16 -38.30
N ASP A 443 14.62 27.69 -37.86
CA ASP A 443 15.00 27.88 -36.48
C ASP A 443 13.98 28.76 -35.75
N GLY A 444 13.56 28.33 -34.57
CA GLY A 444 12.78 29.12 -33.64
C GLY A 444 11.31 28.74 -33.60
N PHE A 445 10.95 27.78 -32.75
CA PHE A 445 9.73 27.88 -31.93
C PHE A 445 9.88 26.96 -30.71
N ASP A 446 10.25 27.59 -29.60
CA ASP A 446 10.01 27.11 -28.24
C ASP A 446 8.49 26.99 -28.07
N GLY A 447 8.01 25.77 -27.89
CA GLY A 447 6.60 25.47 -28.03
C GLY A 447 6.38 23.97 -28.01
N CYS A 448 6.57 23.37 -26.84
CA CYS A 448 5.80 22.18 -26.48
C CYS A 448 4.34 22.52 -26.76
N VAL A 449 3.83 22.07 -27.90
CA VAL A 449 2.39 21.96 -28.13
C VAL A 449 1.94 20.87 -27.17
N VAL A 450 1.71 21.27 -25.93
CA VAL A 450 0.84 20.56 -25.00
C VAL A 450 -0.48 20.46 -25.76
N ASP A 451 -0.79 19.27 -26.25
CA ASP A 451 -2.10 18.95 -26.81
C ASP A 451 -3.13 19.48 -25.80
N GLU A 452 -4.03 20.38 -26.22
CA GLU A 452 -5.06 20.97 -25.34
C GLU A 452 -5.92 19.89 -24.65
N ARG A 453 -5.88 18.64 -25.15
CA ARG A 453 -6.49 17.46 -24.49
C ARG A 453 -5.78 17.04 -23.19
N SER A 454 -4.52 17.42 -23.01
CA SER A 454 -3.70 17.16 -21.82
C SER A 454 -4.13 18.03 -20.64
N CYS A 455 -4.77 19.17 -20.89
CA CYS A 455 -5.18 20.12 -19.85
C CYS A 455 -6.44 19.68 -19.07
N LEU A 456 -7.12 18.61 -19.51
CA LEU A 456 -8.36 18.13 -18.89
C LEU A 456 -8.27 16.72 -18.31
N ASN A 457 -7.12 16.03 -18.43
CA ASN A 457 -6.95 14.64 -17.98
C ASN A 457 -8.03 13.66 -18.48
N VAL A 458 -8.75 13.96 -19.57
CA VAL A 458 -9.70 13.00 -20.17
C VAL A 458 -8.92 12.08 -21.11
N VAL A 459 -8.17 11.17 -20.50
CA VAL A 459 -7.31 10.19 -21.18
C VAL A 459 -8.07 8.85 -21.19
N HIS A 460 -8.50 8.39 -22.37
CA HIS A 460 -9.11 7.07 -22.64
C HIS A 460 -10.26 6.63 -21.70
N ARG A 461 -11.49 6.50 -22.22
CA ARG A 461 -12.64 6.01 -21.42
C ARG A 461 -12.49 4.61 -20.81
N ARG A 462 -11.47 3.83 -21.20
CA ARG A 462 -11.27 2.45 -20.73
C ARG A 462 -9.85 2.27 -20.24
N ALA A 463 -9.71 1.66 -19.06
CA ALA A 463 -8.41 1.19 -18.59
C ALA A 463 -7.96 -0.02 -19.40
N PHE A 464 -6.64 -0.15 -19.61
CA PHE A 464 -6.06 -1.28 -20.32
C PHE A 464 -5.51 -2.30 -19.33
N GLU A 465 -5.78 -3.58 -19.55
CA GLU A 465 -5.14 -4.64 -18.76
C GLU A 465 -3.64 -4.68 -19.07
N ARG A 466 -2.81 -4.68 -18.02
CA ARG A 466 -1.36 -4.93 -18.14
C ARG A 466 -1.17 -6.44 -18.25
N CYS A 467 -0.83 -6.90 -19.45
CA CYS A 467 -0.69 -8.31 -19.76
C CYS A 467 0.78 -8.70 -19.97
N VAL A 468 1.09 -9.95 -19.64
CA VAL A 468 2.39 -10.58 -19.92
C VAL A 468 2.16 -11.71 -20.89
N ARG A 469 3.02 -11.79 -21.90
CA ARG A 469 3.12 -12.94 -22.78
C ARG A 469 4.23 -13.83 -22.24
N ILE A 470 3.86 -15.04 -21.88
CA ILE A 470 4.81 -16.09 -21.56
C ILE A 470 5.12 -16.80 -22.88
N ASP A 471 6.41 -16.90 -23.18
CA ASP A 471 6.88 -17.60 -24.37
C ASP A 471 6.87 -19.11 -24.10
N GLU A 472 5.77 -19.79 -24.46
CA GLU A 472 5.58 -21.22 -24.19
C GLU A 472 6.59 -22.10 -24.94
N ASP A 473 7.15 -21.59 -26.05
CA ASP A 473 8.19 -22.28 -26.82
C ASP A 473 9.58 -22.15 -26.17
N SER A 474 9.75 -21.19 -25.24
CA SER A 474 10.99 -21.00 -24.48
C SER A 474 10.98 -21.86 -23.23
N ASP A 475 11.68 -22.99 -23.29
CA ASP A 475 12.00 -23.78 -22.11
C ASP A 475 13.08 -23.13 -21.24
N ALA A 476 13.44 -23.77 -20.12
CA ALA A 476 14.54 -23.28 -19.27
C ALA A 476 15.87 -23.24 -20.02
N TYR A 477 16.17 -24.21 -20.88
CA TYR A 477 17.44 -24.29 -21.61
C TYR A 477 17.63 -23.15 -22.61
N SER A 478 16.54 -22.54 -23.06
CA SER A 478 16.57 -21.33 -23.88
C SER A 478 17.35 -20.19 -23.22
N ILE A 479 17.37 -20.13 -21.88
CA ILE A 479 18.18 -19.17 -21.11
C ILE A 479 19.68 -19.35 -21.40
N VAL A 480 20.15 -20.61 -21.39
CA VAL A 480 21.55 -20.95 -21.66
C VAL A 480 21.88 -20.70 -23.13
N PHE A 481 20.98 -21.08 -24.04
CA PHE A 481 21.16 -20.86 -25.47
C PHE A 481 21.27 -19.37 -25.82
N GLU A 482 20.41 -18.52 -25.27
CA GLU A 482 20.50 -17.08 -25.49
C GLU A 482 21.81 -16.49 -24.93
N ALA A 483 22.28 -17.00 -23.80
CA ALA A 483 23.52 -16.58 -23.15
C ALA A 483 24.78 -16.90 -23.97
N LEU A 484 24.71 -17.78 -24.98
CA LEU A 484 25.83 -18.06 -25.90
C LEU A 484 26.21 -16.86 -26.76
N SER A 485 25.33 -15.85 -26.88
CA SER A 485 25.59 -14.60 -27.59
C SER A 485 25.73 -13.42 -26.64
N VAL A 486 26.65 -12.49 -26.94
CA VAL A 486 26.84 -11.26 -26.13
C VAL A 486 25.54 -10.45 -26.01
N SER A 487 24.76 -10.37 -27.09
CA SER A 487 23.46 -9.69 -27.09
C SER A 487 22.44 -10.41 -26.22
N GLY A 488 22.36 -11.74 -26.30
CA GLY A 488 21.42 -12.52 -25.49
C GLY A 488 21.77 -12.51 -24.02
N GLN A 489 23.06 -12.60 -23.67
CA GLN A 489 23.53 -12.43 -22.29
C GLN A 489 23.12 -11.06 -21.73
N ARG A 490 23.29 -9.98 -22.51
CA ARG A 490 22.85 -8.65 -22.08
C ARG A 490 21.34 -8.60 -21.82
N ARG A 491 20.52 -9.14 -22.73
CA ARG A 491 19.05 -9.20 -22.55
C ARG A 491 18.65 -9.98 -21.30
N MET A 492 19.32 -11.10 -21.01
CA MET A 492 19.05 -11.90 -19.81
C MET A 492 19.43 -11.17 -18.53
N LEU A 493 20.56 -10.46 -18.52
CA LEU A 493 20.94 -9.60 -17.40
C LEU A 493 19.93 -8.48 -17.17
N GLU A 494 19.43 -7.84 -18.24
CA GLU A 494 18.38 -6.82 -18.18
C GLU A 494 17.03 -7.39 -17.68
N SER A 495 16.81 -8.70 -17.84
CA SER A 495 15.60 -9.38 -17.37
C SER A 495 15.68 -9.84 -15.90
N CYS A 496 16.85 -9.74 -15.25
CA CYS A 496 17.01 -10.16 -13.87
C CYS A 496 16.22 -9.23 -12.92
N SER A 497 15.42 -9.81 -12.04
CA SER A 497 14.55 -9.06 -11.12
C SER A 497 15.31 -8.27 -10.05
N CYS A 498 16.51 -8.71 -9.68
CA CYS A 498 17.33 -8.05 -8.67
C CYS A 498 18.82 -8.42 -8.82
N LYS A 499 19.65 -7.75 -8.02
CA LYS A 499 21.10 -7.97 -8.00
C LYS A 499 21.48 -9.42 -7.68
N MET A 500 20.84 -10.05 -6.69
CA MET A 500 21.11 -11.45 -6.36
C MET A 500 20.90 -12.39 -7.56
N VAL A 501 19.79 -12.21 -8.28
CA VAL A 501 19.50 -13.02 -9.48
C VAL A 501 20.53 -12.74 -10.57
N THR A 502 20.94 -11.48 -10.73
CA THR A 502 21.99 -11.08 -11.69
C THR A 502 23.31 -11.79 -11.38
N ASP A 503 23.73 -11.76 -10.11
CA ASP A 503 24.97 -12.40 -9.64
C ASP A 503 24.90 -13.93 -9.79
N LEU A 504 23.76 -14.54 -9.46
CA LEU A 504 23.54 -15.98 -9.68
C LEU A 504 23.54 -16.35 -11.16
N TYR A 505 22.86 -15.59 -12.01
CA TYR A 505 22.83 -15.83 -13.45
C TYR A 505 24.24 -15.79 -14.04
N GLN A 506 25.02 -14.75 -13.70
CA GLN A 506 26.40 -14.63 -14.13
C GLN A 506 27.22 -15.83 -13.67
N ARG A 507 27.08 -16.24 -12.40
CA ARG A 507 27.88 -17.32 -11.84
C ARG A 507 27.50 -18.71 -12.37
N VAL A 508 26.22 -18.97 -12.51
CA VAL A 508 25.68 -20.29 -12.83
C VAL A 508 25.64 -20.51 -14.33
N VAL A 509 25.07 -19.58 -15.08
CA VAL A 509 24.85 -19.72 -16.52
C VAL A 509 26.10 -19.31 -17.28
N VAL A 510 26.60 -18.09 -17.08
CA VAL A 510 27.69 -17.56 -17.90
C VAL A 510 29.02 -18.24 -17.54
N ASP A 511 29.45 -18.12 -16.28
CA ASP A 511 30.73 -18.71 -15.85
C ASP A 511 30.65 -20.24 -15.76
N GLY A 512 29.51 -20.78 -15.33
CA GLY A 512 29.38 -22.20 -14.99
C GLY A 512 29.03 -23.13 -16.15
N MET A 513 28.32 -22.61 -17.16
CA MET A 513 27.84 -23.40 -18.31
C MET A 513 28.40 -22.88 -19.63
N VAL A 514 28.20 -21.59 -19.95
CA VAL A 514 28.61 -21.01 -21.24
C VAL A 514 30.13 -21.03 -21.41
N ALA A 515 30.90 -20.63 -20.40
CA ALA A 515 32.36 -20.62 -20.49
C ALA A 515 32.95 -22.00 -20.83
N LYS A 516 32.40 -23.07 -20.24
CA LYS A 516 32.84 -24.45 -20.49
C LYS A 516 32.59 -24.90 -21.94
N VAL A 517 31.50 -24.45 -22.56
CA VAL A 517 31.19 -24.77 -23.97
C VAL A 517 32.23 -24.19 -24.94
N PHE A 518 32.92 -23.10 -24.56
CA PHE A 518 33.96 -22.48 -25.38
C PHE A 518 35.39 -22.95 -25.04
N GLU A 519 35.57 -23.70 -23.95
CA GLU A 519 36.86 -24.30 -23.56
C GLU A 519 37.09 -25.69 -24.18
N GLU A 520 36.00 -26.37 -24.57
CA GLU A 520 36.00 -27.63 -25.35
C GLU A 520 36.08 -27.37 -26.86
#